data_AF-A0A2P4PEH8-F1
#
_entry.id   AF-A0A2P4PEH8-F1
#
_cell.length_a   1.000
_cell.length_b   1.000
_cell.length_c   1.000
_cell.angle_alpha   90.00
_cell.angle_beta   90.00
_cell.angle_gamma   90.00
#
_symmetry.space_group_name_H-M   'P 1'
#
loop_
_entity.id
_entity.type
_entity.pdbx_description
1 polymer ?
#
loop_
_entity_poly.entity_id
_entity_poly.type
_entity_poly.pdbx_seq_one_letter_code
_entity_poly.pdbx_strand_id
1 'polypeptide(L)'
;MAPEILRRNPYTPASDIYSLSMIMWEFTSGIPPFNYKAHDLELILDICNQEKRPEIIKNTPKCYVDLMKKCWDSNPSNRPTVRMLENIVSEWIRSINGYYEMNRDGEYNFTVPNVNNQLEDDMFEFVEANKTLVQEQANTSIMKSHPQANYTSSKFTKFTEILAQEKSEFIGFECIVED
;
A
#
# COMPACT_ATOMS: atom_id res chain seq x y z
N MET A 1 8.60 -4.74 1.16
CA MET A 1 9.75 -3.88 0.78
C MET A 1 9.55 -3.35 -0.63
N ALA A 2 10.15 -2.20 -0.96
CA ALA A 2 10.06 -1.60 -2.29
C ALA A 2 10.83 -2.43 -3.34
N PRO A 3 10.35 -2.52 -4.60
CA PRO A 3 10.98 -3.30 -5.67
C PRO A 3 12.45 -2.94 -5.91
N GLU A 4 12.80 -1.65 -5.86
CA GLU A 4 14.17 -1.20 -6.08
C GLU A 4 15.12 -1.66 -4.97
N ILE A 5 14.65 -1.71 -3.72
CA ILE A 5 15.43 -2.23 -2.57
C ILE A 5 15.64 -3.73 -2.71
N LEU A 6 14.60 -4.46 -3.09
CA LEU A 6 14.69 -5.91 -3.37
C LEU A 6 15.71 -6.21 -4.47
N ARG A 7 15.84 -5.31 -5.46
CA ARG A 7 16.85 -5.38 -6.53
C ARG A 7 18.25 -4.90 -6.14
N ARG A 8 18.46 -4.47 -4.89
CA ARG A 8 19.69 -3.88 -4.35
C ARG A 8 20.07 -2.52 -4.94
N ASN A 9 19.10 -1.78 -5.46
CA ASN A 9 19.34 -0.38 -5.75
C ASN A 9 19.45 0.42 -4.44
N PRO A 10 20.10 1.59 -4.47
CA PRO A 10 20.21 2.45 -3.30
C PRO A 10 18.84 2.79 -2.73
N TYR A 11 18.79 2.84 -1.40
CA TYR A 11 17.61 3.31 -0.71
C TYR A 11 17.39 4.81 -0.92
N THR A 12 16.12 5.18 -1.05
CA THR A 12 15.70 6.57 -1.28
C THR A 12 14.46 6.89 -0.45
N PRO A 13 14.12 8.16 -0.25
CA PRO A 13 12.84 8.53 0.35
C PRO A 13 11.62 7.92 -0.36
N ALA A 14 11.69 7.71 -1.68
CA ALA A 14 10.63 7.05 -2.43
C ALA A 14 10.42 5.59 -2.01
N SER A 15 11.45 4.92 -1.47
CA SER A 15 11.35 3.57 -0.90
C SER A 15 10.57 3.55 0.42
N ASP A 16 10.62 4.63 1.21
CA ASP A 16 9.75 4.80 2.37
C ASP A 16 8.30 4.99 1.97
N ILE A 17 8.05 5.79 0.92
CA ILE A 17 6.69 6.01 0.40
C ILE A 17 6.06 4.69 -0.03
N TYR A 18 6.84 3.81 -0.66
CA TYR A 18 6.38 2.45 -0.95
C TYR A 18 6.06 1.68 0.33
N SER A 19 6.93 1.72 1.35
CA SER A 19 6.68 1.00 2.60
C SER A 19 5.45 1.55 3.34
N LEU A 20 5.20 2.85 3.27
CA LEU A 20 4.00 3.50 3.79
C LEU A 20 2.74 3.00 3.08
N SER A 21 2.78 2.73 1.77
CA SER A 21 1.64 2.11 1.06
C SER A 21 1.25 0.74 1.63
N MET A 22 2.22 -0.03 2.12
CA MET A 22 1.98 -1.34 2.72
C MET A 22 1.28 -1.20 4.07
N ILE A 23 1.66 -0.17 4.85
CA ILE A 23 0.99 0.21 6.09
C ILE A 23 -0.43 0.73 5.80
N MET A 24 -0.57 1.57 4.76
CA MET A 24 -1.89 2.06 4.32
C MET A 24 -2.82 0.89 3.99
N TRP A 25 -2.30 -0.13 3.32
CA TRP A 25 -3.05 -1.34 3.01
C TRP A 25 -3.40 -2.14 4.26
N GLU A 26 -2.43 -2.35 5.17
CA GLU A 26 -2.64 -3.06 6.45
C GLU A 26 -3.73 -2.39 7.30
N PHE A 27 -3.84 -1.06 7.28
CA PHE A 27 -4.93 -0.34 7.95
C PHE A 27 -6.31 -0.70 7.39
N THR A 28 -6.41 -0.95 6.07
CA THR A 28 -7.69 -1.30 5.43
C THR A 28 -8.06 -2.76 5.61
N SER A 29 -7.07 -3.64 5.67
CA SER A 29 -7.28 -5.10 5.72
C SER A 29 -7.28 -5.65 7.15
N GLY A 30 -6.68 -4.92 8.10
CA GLY A 30 -6.45 -5.39 9.46
C GLY A 30 -5.43 -6.54 9.56
N ILE A 31 -4.71 -6.83 8.48
CA ILE A 31 -3.73 -7.91 8.42
C ILE A 31 -2.43 -7.45 7.72
N PRO A 32 -1.29 -8.07 8.03
CA PRO A 32 -0.05 -7.76 7.32
C PRO A 32 -0.14 -8.09 5.82
N PRO A 33 0.53 -7.32 4.94
CA PRO A 33 0.54 -7.56 3.50
C PRO A 33 1.19 -8.92 3.16
N PHE A 34 0.59 -9.64 2.21
CA PHE A 34 1.03 -10.95 1.73
C PHE A 34 1.01 -12.08 2.77
N ASN A 35 0.26 -11.92 3.86
CA ASN A 35 0.11 -12.91 4.94
C ASN A 35 -0.35 -14.32 4.51
N TYR A 36 -0.94 -14.45 3.32
CA TYR A 36 -1.42 -15.71 2.79
C TYR A 36 -0.37 -16.53 2.02
N LYS A 37 0.85 -16.04 1.83
CA LYS A 37 1.91 -16.73 1.07
C LYS A 37 3.25 -16.76 1.83
N ALA A 38 4.11 -17.70 1.46
CA ALA A 38 5.50 -17.72 1.90
C ALA A 38 6.24 -16.44 1.47
N HIS A 39 7.11 -15.93 2.33
CA HIS A 39 8.00 -14.81 2.01
C HIS A 39 9.30 -15.34 1.42
N ASP A 40 9.21 -15.91 0.22
CA ASP A 40 10.31 -16.54 -0.50
C ASP A 40 10.73 -15.74 -1.74
N LEU A 41 11.63 -16.32 -2.53
CA LEU A 41 12.12 -15.72 -3.77
C LEU A 41 10.99 -15.47 -4.79
N GLU A 42 10.00 -16.36 -4.86
CA GLU A 42 8.88 -16.22 -5.79
C GLU A 42 8.08 -14.95 -5.46
N LEU A 43 7.78 -14.70 -4.18
CA LEU A 43 7.13 -13.45 -3.78
C LEU A 43 7.98 -12.21 -4.10
N ILE A 44 9.30 -12.30 -3.93
CA ILE A 44 10.22 -11.20 -4.28
C ILE A 44 10.15 -10.89 -5.78
N LEU A 45 10.19 -11.93 -6.62
CA LEU A 45 10.07 -11.80 -8.07
C LEU A 45 8.71 -11.22 -8.47
N ASP A 46 7.61 -11.73 -7.90
CA ASP A 46 6.25 -11.23 -8.12
C ASP A 46 6.13 -9.72 -7.82
N ILE A 47 6.70 -9.28 -6.70
CA ILE A 47 6.71 -7.86 -6.30
C ILE A 47 7.53 -7.04 -7.28
N CYS A 48 8.72 -7.52 -7.64
CA CYS A 48 9.65 -6.83 -8.54
C CYS A 48 9.04 -6.66 -9.94
N ASN A 49 8.47 -7.71 -10.49
CA ASN A 49 7.92 -7.75 -11.85
C ASN A 49 6.53 -7.10 -11.96
N GLN A 50 6.03 -6.51 -10.86
CA GLN A 50 4.73 -5.84 -10.78
C GLN A 50 3.54 -6.80 -10.93
N GLU A 51 3.77 -8.09 -10.77
CA GLU A 51 2.75 -9.13 -10.96
C GLU A 51 1.87 -9.29 -9.71
N LYS A 52 2.35 -8.88 -8.53
CA LYS A 52 1.53 -8.87 -7.31
C LYS A 52 1.59 -7.56 -6.53
N ARG A 53 0.39 -7.08 -6.20
CA ARG A 53 0.11 -6.13 -5.12
C ARG A 53 -0.96 -6.75 -4.22
N PRO A 54 -1.05 -6.36 -2.94
CA PRO A 54 -2.13 -6.83 -2.09
C PRO A 54 -3.50 -6.48 -2.68
N GLU A 55 -4.48 -7.37 -2.49
CA GLU A 55 -5.84 -7.17 -3.01
C GLU A 55 -6.51 -5.97 -2.35
N ILE A 56 -7.22 -5.16 -3.13
CA ILE A 56 -7.93 -4.00 -2.59
C ILE A 56 -9.13 -4.48 -1.78
N ILE A 57 -9.19 -4.08 -0.52
CA ILE A 57 -10.28 -4.44 0.39
C ILE A 57 -11.55 -3.73 -0.05
N LYS A 58 -12.64 -4.49 -0.15
CA LYS A 58 -13.98 -3.96 -0.46
C LYS A 58 -14.33 -2.85 0.53
N ASN A 59 -15.09 -1.84 0.06
CA ASN A 59 -15.54 -0.70 0.87
C ASN A 59 -14.39 0.24 1.33
N THR A 60 -13.15 0.05 0.85
CA THR A 60 -12.09 1.06 1.01
C THR A 60 -12.42 2.29 0.16
N PRO A 61 -12.37 3.53 0.70
CA PRO A 61 -12.54 4.76 -0.05
C PRO A 61 -11.65 4.81 -1.29
N LYS A 62 -12.20 5.23 -2.43
CA LYS A 62 -11.50 5.22 -3.72
C LYS A 62 -10.33 6.20 -3.72
N CYS A 63 -10.48 7.39 -3.16
CA CYS A 63 -9.42 8.39 -2.97
C CYS A 63 -8.24 7.80 -2.19
N TYR A 64 -8.51 7.01 -1.15
CA TYR A 64 -7.49 6.30 -0.37
C TYR A 64 -6.81 5.20 -1.19
N VAL A 65 -7.58 4.41 -1.95
CA VAL A 65 -7.04 3.39 -2.87
C VAL A 65 -6.14 4.03 -3.93
N ASP A 66 -6.57 5.13 -4.53
CA ASP A 66 -5.84 5.82 -5.58
C ASP A 66 -4.55 6.44 -5.03
N LEU A 67 -4.58 6.98 -3.80
CA LEU A 67 -3.37 7.45 -3.11
C LEU A 67 -2.41 6.31 -2.78
N MET A 68 -2.92 5.23 -2.18
CA MET A 68 -2.14 4.03 -1.87
C MET A 68 -1.48 3.45 -3.12
N LYS A 69 -2.22 3.43 -4.25
CA LYS A 69 -1.69 2.98 -5.54
C LYS A 69 -0.57 3.85 -6.08
N LYS A 70 -0.66 5.17 -5.92
CA LYS A 70 0.44 6.09 -6.25
C LYS A 70 1.66 5.84 -5.36
N CYS A 71 1.45 5.54 -4.07
CA CYS A 71 2.55 5.25 -3.15
C CYS A 71 3.31 3.96 -3.48
N TRP A 72 2.64 2.93 -3.98
CA TRP A 72 3.29 1.67 -4.39
C TRP A 72 3.64 1.58 -5.88
N ASP A 73 3.67 2.71 -6.59
CA ASP A 73 4.05 2.72 -8.01
C ASP A 73 5.43 2.08 -8.19
N SER A 74 5.56 1.29 -9.25
CA SER A 74 6.77 0.55 -9.55
C SER A 74 7.92 1.47 -9.94
N ASN A 75 7.63 2.62 -10.54
CA ASN A 75 8.59 3.69 -10.76
C ASN A 75 8.65 4.59 -9.51
N PRO A 76 9.79 4.64 -8.78
CA PRO A 76 9.94 5.50 -7.62
C PRO A 76 9.66 6.98 -7.88
N SER A 77 9.84 7.45 -9.12
CA SER A 77 9.63 8.85 -9.51
C SER A 77 8.15 9.25 -9.61
N ASN A 78 7.25 8.27 -9.77
CA ASN A 78 5.80 8.51 -9.81
C ASN A 78 5.18 8.61 -8.41
N ARG A 79 5.93 8.19 -7.39
CA ARG A 79 5.45 8.18 -6.00
C ARG A 79 5.39 9.61 -5.47
N PRO A 80 4.37 9.97 -4.69
CA PRO A 80 4.27 11.29 -4.09
C PRO A 80 5.40 11.51 -3.08
N THR A 81 5.75 12.77 -2.84
CA THR A 81 6.66 13.11 -1.75
C THR A 81 5.92 13.03 -0.40
N VAL A 82 6.66 12.86 0.69
CA VAL A 82 6.07 12.88 2.05
C VAL A 82 5.27 14.16 2.32
N ARG A 83 5.73 15.31 1.82
CA ARG A 83 5.03 16.60 1.95
C ARG A 83 3.69 16.61 1.21
N MET A 84 3.63 16.00 0.02
CA MET A 84 2.36 15.88 -0.71
C MET A 84 1.38 14.98 0.05
N LEU A 85 1.87 13.87 0.62
CA LEU A 85 1.05 12.97 1.44
C LEU A 85 0.53 13.66 2.70
N GLU A 86 1.40 14.36 3.43
CA GLU A 86 1.03 15.14 4.61
C GLU A 86 -0.10 16.12 4.29
N ASN A 87 0.04 16.87 3.19
CA ASN A 87 -0.98 17.83 2.76
C ASN A 87 -2.31 17.13 2.45
N ILE A 88 -2.30 16.06 1.64
CA ILE A 88 -3.52 15.34 1.24
C ILE A 88 -4.23 14.78 2.48
N VAL A 89 -3.49 14.06 3.33
CA VAL A 89 -4.06 13.43 4.53
C VAL A 89 -4.56 14.48 5.52
N SER A 90 -3.86 15.60 5.69
CA SER A 90 -4.31 16.70 6.55
C SER A 90 -5.61 17.34 6.06
N GLU A 91 -5.75 17.53 4.75
CA GLU A 91 -6.97 18.08 4.15
C GLU A 91 -8.16 17.12 4.30
N TRP A 92 -7.94 15.81 4.11
CA TRP A 92 -8.95 14.79 4.40
C TRP A 92 -9.38 14.83 5.86
N ILE A 93 -8.44 14.78 6.80
CA ILE A 93 -8.73 14.82 8.24
C ILE A 93 -9.51 16.08 8.60
N ARG A 94 -9.07 17.24 8.11
CA ARG A 94 -9.74 18.53 8.35
C ARG A 94 -11.19 18.51 7.88
N SER A 95 -11.43 18.02 6.66
CA SER A 95 -12.75 18.03 6.04
C SER A 95 -13.68 17.01 6.71
N ILE A 96 -13.19 15.79 6.96
CA ILE A 96 -13.94 14.74 7.65
C ILE A 96 -14.33 15.19 9.07
N ASN A 97 -13.40 15.77 9.83
CA ASN A 97 -13.69 16.26 11.18
C ASN A 97 -14.73 17.38 11.14
N GLY A 98 -14.57 18.36 10.23
CA GLY A 98 -15.55 19.42 10.04
C GLY A 98 -16.94 18.90 9.71
N TYR A 99 -17.04 17.86 8.87
CA TYR A 99 -18.30 17.22 8.52
C TYR A 99 -18.99 16.60 9.75
N TYR A 100 -18.28 15.82 10.55
CA TYR A 100 -18.86 15.20 11.74
C TYR A 100 -19.18 16.21 12.85
N GLU A 101 -18.40 17.29 12.97
CA GLU A 101 -18.71 18.37 13.92
C GLU A 101 -20.02 19.10 13.57
N MET A 102 -20.24 19.37 12.28
CA MET A 102 -21.44 20.05 11.79
C MET A 102 -22.69 19.16 11.81
N ASN A 103 -22.51 17.85 11.66
CA ASN A 103 -23.61 16.87 11.58
C ASN A 103 -23.72 16.02 12.84
N ARG A 104 -23.35 16.58 14.00
CA ARG A 104 -23.37 15.87 15.30
C ARG A 104 -24.78 15.42 15.72
N ASP A 105 -25.80 16.09 15.23
CA ASP A 105 -27.22 15.74 15.43
C ASP A 105 -27.65 14.50 14.63
N GLY A 106 -26.81 14.01 13.71
CA GLY A 106 -27.06 12.83 12.91
C GLY A 106 -27.95 13.08 11.69
N GLU A 107 -28.35 14.33 11.42
CA GLU A 107 -29.20 14.64 10.27
C GLU A 107 -28.40 14.85 8.96
N TYR A 108 -27.06 14.86 9.00
CA TYR A 108 -26.17 14.89 7.82
C TYR A 108 -26.50 15.95 6.75
N ASN A 109 -27.15 17.04 7.13
CA ASN A 109 -27.71 18.06 6.24
C ASN A 109 -26.71 19.16 5.85
N PHE A 110 -25.51 19.18 6.44
CA PHE A 110 -24.56 20.28 6.29
C PHE A 110 -23.28 19.88 5.56
N THR A 111 -22.88 20.70 4.59
CA THR A 111 -21.61 20.60 3.85
C THR A 111 -20.53 21.45 4.52
N VAL A 112 -19.27 21.01 4.46
CA VAL A 112 -18.14 21.76 5.03
C VAL A 112 -17.83 23.00 4.16
N PRO A 113 -17.87 24.23 4.72
CA PRO A 113 -17.57 25.44 3.96
C PRO A 113 -16.12 25.48 3.46
N ASN A 114 -15.90 26.13 2.31
CA ASN A 114 -14.57 26.40 1.75
C ASN A 114 -13.73 25.14 1.45
N VAL A 115 -14.40 24.06 1.08
CA VAL A 115 -13.80 22.83 0.56
C VAL A 115 -13.98 22.84 -0.96
N ASN A 116 -12.96 22.41 -1.71
CA ASN A 116 -13.10 22.27 -3.17
C ASN A 116 -13.84 20.97 -3.51
N ASN A 117 -14.46 20.90 -4.68
CA ASN A 117 -15.30 19.76 -5.07
C ASN A 117 -14.60 18.40 -4.91
N GLN A 118 -13.31 18.29 -5.26
CA GLN A 118 -12.56 17.03 -5.12
C GLN A 118 -12.43 16.61 -3.65
N LEU A 119 -12.13 17.55 -2.77
CA LEU A 119 -11.97 17.27 -1.35
C LEU A 119 -13.30 16.97 -0.66
N GLU A 120 -14.40 17.53 -1.18
CA GLU A 120 -15.77 17.20 -0.77
C GLU A 120 -16.13 15.77 -1.20
N ASP A 121 -15.85 15.40 -2.45
CA ASP A 121 -16.05 14.04 -2.97
C ASP A 121 -15.23 13.02 -2.15
N ASP A 122 -13.93 13.28 -1.95
CA ASP A 122 -13.05 12.42 -1.15
C ASP A 122 -13.61 12.22 0.26
N MET A 123 -14.03 13.30 0.93
CA MET A 123 -14.63 13.25 2.26
C MET A 123 -15.88 12.38 2.30
N PHE A 124 -16.78 12.51 1.32
CA PHE A 124 -17.99 11.70 1.25
C PHE A 124 -17.68 10.22 1.05
N GLU A 125 -16.64 9.85 0.31
CA GLU A 125 -16.22 8.45 0.21
C GLU A 125 -15.83 7.86 1.57
N PHE A 126 -15.13 8.62 2.43
CA PHE A 126 -14.81 8.18 3.79
C PHE A 126 -16.06 8.05 4.68
N VAL A 127 -17.00 8.99 4.56
CA VAL A 127 -18.26 8.98 5.33
C VAL A 127 -19.10 7.76 4.95
N GLU A 128 -19.25 7.47 3.65
CA GLU A 128 -20.02 6.31 3.19
C GLU A 128 -19.35 4.97 3.54
N ALA A 129 -18.01 4.90 3.45
CA ALA A 129 -17.27 3.73 3.92
C ALA A 129 -17.52 3.48 5.42
N ASN A 130 -17.48 4.52 6.24
CA ASN A 130 -17.74 4.41 7.69
C ASN A 130 -19.17 3.95 7.99
N LYS A 131 -20.18 4.48 7.28
CA LYS A 131 -21.58 4.03 7.42
C LYS A 131 -21.74 2.55 7.08
N THR A 132 -21.06 2.09 6.04
CA THR A 132 -21.10 0.69 5.61
C THR A 132 -20.45 -0.24 6.66
N LEU A 133 -19.33 0.17 7.26
CA LEU A 133 -18.65 -0.59 8.31
C LEU A 133 -19.50 -0.77 9.58
N VAL A 134 -20.28 0.25 9.96
CA VAL A 134 -21.22 0.16 11.09
C VAL A 134 -22.33 -0.86 10.81
N GLN A 135 -22.73 -1.03 9.55
CA GLN A 135 -23.77 -1.99 9.14
C GLN A 135 -23.24 -3.42 8.96
N GLU A 136 -21.96 -3.59 8.59
CA GLU A 136 -21.32 -4.89 8.33
C GLU A 136 -20.68 -5.55 9.58
N GLN A 137 -20.98 -5.11 10.81
CA GLN A 137 -20.53 -5.78 12.04
C GLN A 137 -21.22 -7.14 12.26
N ALA A 138 -20.86 -8.12 11.44
CA ALA A 138 -20.92 -9.54 11.71
C ALA A 138 -19.96 -10.26 10.77
N ASN A 139 -19.08 -11.09 11.34
CA ASN A 139 -18.21 -12.08 10.68
C ASN A 139 -16.77 -11.63 10.35
N THR A 140 -16.00 -11.25 11.37
CA THR A 140 -14.53 -11.31 11.27
C THR A 140 -14.08 -12.77 11.33
N SER A 141 -13.86 -13.38 10.17
CA SER A 141 -13.16 -14.66 10.05
C SER A 141 -11.71 -14.49 10.52
N ILE A 142 -11.26 -15.30 11.48
CA ILE A 142 -9.85 -15.36 11.89
C ILE A 142 -9.06 -15.95 10.72
N MET A 143 -8.46 -15.10 9.89
CA MET A 143 -7.64 -15.55 8.78
C MET A 143 -6.29 -16.03 9.30
N LYS A 144 -5.98 -17.31 9.09
CA LYS A 144 -4.71 -17.90 9.55
C LYS A 144 -3.57 -17.43 8.66
N SER A 145 -2.50 -16.95 9.29
CA SER A 145 -1.25 -16.56 8.63
C SER A 145 -0.53 -17.77 8.02
N HIS A 146 0.12 -17.58 6.87
CA HIS A 146 0.99 -18.59 6.30
C HIS A 146 2.21 -18.82 7.24
N PRO A 147 2.58 -20.07 7.59
CA PRO A 147 3.67 -20.34 8.54
C PRO A 147 5.04 -19.80 8.12
N GLN A 148 5.22 -19.55 6.82
CA GLN A 148 6.44 -18.99 6.23
C GLN A 148 6.31 -17.50 5.87
N ALA A 149 5.25 -16.83 6.31
CA ALA A 149 5.17 -15.37 6.29
C ALA A 149 5.99 -14.82 7.45
N ASN A 150 7.11 -14.14 7.16
CA ASN A 150 8.02 -13.61 8.17
C ASN A 150 8.19 -12.08 7.99
N TYR A 151 7.87 -11.34 9.05
CA TYR A 151 7.93 -9.87 9.10
C TYR A 151 9.06 -9.35 10.00
N THR A 152 9.86 -10.26 10.57
CA THR A 152 11.00 -9.88 11.41
C THR A 152 12.14 -9.33 10.56
N SER A 153 12.94 -8.44 11.13
CA SER A 153 14.19 -7.93 10.53
C SER A 153 15.28 -9.02 10.51
N SER A 154 15.02 -10.13 9.82
CA SER A 154 16.03 -11.17 9.62
C SER A 154 16.99 -10.67 8.56
N LYS A 155 18.29 -10.63 8.89
CA LYS A 155 19.35 -10.15 8.01
C LYS A 155 19.18 -10.75 6.62
N PHE A 156 19.00 -9.84 5.66
CA PHE A 156 18.81 -10.05 4.22
C PHE A 156 19.82 -11.02 3.57
N THR A 157 20.88 -11.39 4.30
CA THR A 157 22.02 -12.23 3.89
C THR A 157 21.62 -13.56 3.23
N LYS A 158 20.59 -14.26 3.72
CA LYS A 158 20.17 -15.55 3.12
C LYS A 158 19.44 -15.40 1.78
N PHE A 159 18.59 -14.38 1.64
CA PHE A 159 17.91 -14.08 0.38
C PHE A 159 18.85 -13.44 -0.65
N THR A 160 19.90 -12.74 -0.18
CA THR A 160 20.93 -12.19 -1.06
C THR A 160 21.81 -13.25 -1.72
N GLU A 161 22.09 -14.37 -1.07
CA GLU A 161 22.88 -15.44 -1.69
C GLU A 161 22.12 -16.04 -2.90
N ILE A 162 20.81 -16.28 -2.73
CA ILE A 162 19.93 -16.84 -3.76
C ILE A 162 19.82 -15.93 -4.99
N LEU A 163 19.51 -14.64 -4.81
CA LEU A 163 19.40 -13.68 -5.93
C LEU A 163 20.74 -13.42 -6.64
N ALA A 164 21.88 -13.61 -5.96
CA ALA A 164 23.19 -13.49 -6.59
C ALA A 164 23.55 -14.71 -7.44
N GLN A 165 23.14 -15.92 -7.02
CA GLN A 165 23.32 -17.14 -7.79
C GLN A 165 22.47 -17.16 -9.08
N GLU A 166 21.22 -16.73 -9.03
CA GLU A 166 20.37 -16.73 -10.23
C GLU A 166 20.77 -15.65 -11.26
N LYS A 167 21.25 -14.48 -10.82
CA LYS A 167 21.84 -13.48 -11.75
C LYS A 167 23.10 -14.03 -12.43
N SER A 168 23.89 -14.84 -11.75
CA SER A 168 25.07 -15.52 -12.32
C SER A 168 24.66 -16.53 -13.40
N GLU A 169 23.57 -17.26 -13.20
CA GLU A 169 23.04 -18.21 -14.20
C GLU A 169 22.43 -17.51 -15.41
N PHE A 170 21.83 -16.33 -15.25
CA PHE A 170 21.26 -15.55 -16.36
C PHE A 170 22.32 -14.83 -17.21
N ILE A 171 23.43 -14.40 -16.60
CA ILE A 171 24.58 -13.82 -17.33
C ILE A 171 25.36 -14.89 -18.12
N GLY A 172 25.19 -16.17 -17.76
CA GLY A 172 25.82 -17.31 -18.45
C GLY A 172 25.30 -17.60 -19.87
N PHE A 173 24.25 -16.93 -20.33
CA PHE A 173 23.64 -17.16 -21.66
C PHE A 173 23.82 -16.02 -22.68
N GLU A 174 24.46 -14.89 -22.33
CA GLU A 174 24.76 -13.81 -23.28
C GLU A 174 26.23 -13.75 -23.75
N CYS A 175 27.00 -14.82 -23.54
CA CYS A 175 28.36 -14.95 -24.10
C CYS A 175 28.52 -16.22 -24.92
N ILE A 176 27.75 -16.33 -26.01
CA ILE A 176 28.19 -17.04 -27.21
C ILE A 176 28.31 -15.99 -28.31
N VAL A 177 29.52 -15.46 -28.43
CA VAL A 177 29.97 -14.79 -29.65
C VAL A 177 30.21 -15.91 -30.66
N GLU A 178 29.41 -15.96 -31.73
CA GLU A 178 29.77 -16.72 -32.93
C GLU A 178 30.24 -15.72 -34.01
N ASP A 179 31.52 -15.87 -34.31
CA ASP A 179 32.36 -15.49 -35.47
C ASP A 179 32.42 -14.05 -35.99
#